data_AF-A0ABD5F179-F1
#
_entry.id   AF-A0ABD5F179-F1
#
_cell.length_a   1.000
_cell.length_b   1.000
_cell.length_c   1.000
_cell.angle_alpha   90.00
_cell.angle_beta   90.00
_cell.angle_gamma   90.00
#
_symmetry.space_group_name_H-M   'P 1'
#
loop_
_entity.id
_entity.type
_entity.pdbx_description
1 polymer ?
#
loop_
_entity_poly.entity_id
_entity_poly.type
_entity_poly.pdbx_seq_one_letter_code
_entity_poly.pdbx_strand_id
1 'polypeptide(L)'
;WSLDLIGNHSLLARVLLTGWGNMFDAGYFWHFNELWVGGAGGPGEKAWEVALILTVFTMRIAAGIGFLQMKRWGQQWMIVTCWMGVLIWCVYVFNMTMFADVRYAGVIFPVIGWWLYDIFYITPFLAIPYLHTVNREIFTD
;
A
#
# COMPACT_ATOMS: atom_id res chain seq x y z
N TRP A 1 3.91 -6.20 -0.80
CA TRP A 1 3.54 -6.21 -2.22
C TRP A 1 4.62 -6.84 -3.10
N SER A 2 5.88 -6.34 -3.20
CA SER A 2 6.89 -7.02 -4.06
C SER A 2 7.14 -8.50 -3.76
N LEU A 3 7.05 -8.90 -2.48
CA LEU A 3 7.12 -10.30 -2.05
C LEU A 3 5.93 -11.13 -2.50
N ASP A 4 4.73 -10.55 -2.61
CA ASP A 4 3.56 -11.23 -3.15
C ASP A 4 3.61 -11.28 -4.69
N LEU A 5 4.11 -10.21 -5.31
CA LEU A 5 4.11 -10.03 -6.76
C LEU A 5 5.18 -10.87 -7.49
N ILE A 6 6.40 -10.95 -6.94
CA ILE A 6 7.55 -11.63 -7.59
C ILE A 6 8.23 -12.63 -6.64
N GLY A 7 8.15 -12.40 -5.32
CA GLY A 7 8.83 -13.21 -4.32
C GLY A 7 8.01 -14.35 -3.71
N ASN A 8 6.84 -14.68 -4.25
CA ASN A 8 5.84 -15.57 -3.64
C ASN A 8 6.36 -16.99 -3.32
N HIS A 9 7.33 -17.48 -4.09
CA HIS A 9 7.94 -18.79 -3.89
C HIS A 9 9.12 -18.77 -2.90
N SER A 10 9.60 -17.59 -2.50
CA SER A 10 10.70 -17.47 -1.56
C SER A 10 10.33 -18.04 -0.19
N LEU A 11 11.35 -18.52 0.55
CA LEU A 11 11.16 -18.94 1.94
C LEU A 11 10.54 -17.81 2.77
N LEU A 12 10.95 -16.56 2.50
CA LEU A 12 10.45 -15.39 3.19
C LEU A 12 8.94 -15.21 2.96
N ALA A 13 8.45 -15.37 1.74
CA ALA A 13 7.02 -15.35 1.45
C ALA A 13 6.26 -16.48 2.16
N ARG A 14 6.75 -17.73 2.05
CA ARG A 14 6.11 -18.90 2.67
C ARG A 14 6.03 -18.84 4.19
N VAL A 15 6.95 -18.13 4.83
CA VAL A 15 6.94 -17.99 6.30
C VAL A 15 6.20 -16.71 6.69
N LEU A 16 6.58 -15.56 6.14
CA LEU A 16 6.05 -14.26 6.57
C LEU A 16 4.67 -13.96 5.99
N LEU A 17 4.43 -14.19 4.68
CA LEU A 17 3.12 -13.91 4.08
C LEU A 17 2.07 -14.92 4.54
N THR A 18 2.44 -16.19 4.66
CA THR A 18 1.54 -17.23 5.21
C THR A 18 1.28 -17.01 6.70
N GLY A 19 2.32 -16.68 7.48
CA GLY A 19 2.14 -16.31 8.89
C GLY A 19 1.22 -15.09 9.03
N TRP A 20 1.45 -14.06 8.24
CA TRP A 20 0.61 -12.88 8.15
C TRP A 20 -0.85 -13.22 7.81
N GLY A 21 -1.06 -13.99 6.75
CA GLY A 21 -2.40 -14.32 6.29
C GLY A 21 -3.19 -15.12 7.33
N ASN A 22 -2.52 -16.04 8.03
CA ASN A 22 -3.14 -16.81 9.11
C ASN A 22 -3.46 -15.95 10.34
N MET A 23 -2.66 -14.92 10.61
CA MET A 23 -2.88 -14.04 11.75
C MET A 23 -3.94 -12.98 11.49
N PHE A 24 -3.98 -12.38 10.30
CA PHE A 24 -4.66 -11.10 10.08
C PHE A 24 -5.55 -11.03 8.83
N ASP A 25 -5.22 -11.76 7.75
CA ASP A 25 -5.89 -11.61 6.45
C ASP A 25 -5.82 -12.87 5.57
N ALA A 26 -6.88 -13.66 5.58
CA ALA A 26 -6.98 -14.89 4.80
C ALA A 26 -7.05 -14.63 3.28
N GLY A 27 -7.20 -13.38 2.83
CA GLY A 27 -7.12 -12.99 1.42
C GLY A 27 -5.79 -13.41 0.76
N TYR A 28 -4.72 -13.51 1.54
CA TYR A 28 -3.42 -14.03 1.07
C TYR A 28 -3.44 -15.51 0.65
N PHE A 29 -4.46 -16.28 1.03
CA PHE A 29 -4.62 -17.67 0.62
C PHE A 29 -5.60 -17.85 -0.55
N TRP A 30 -6.37 -16.81 -0.87
CA TRP A 30 -7.39 -16.86 -1.90
C TRP A 30 -6.76 -17.01 -3.28
N HIS A 31 -7.07 -18.11 -3.99
CA HIS A 31 -6.51 -18.45 -5.31
C HIS A 31 -4.98 -18.26 -5.39
N PHE A 32 -4.27 -18.62 -4.31
CA PHE A 32 -2.84 -18.39 -4.21
C PHE A 32 -2.07 -19.19 -5.27
N ASN A 33 -1.22 -18.50 -6.04
CA ASN A 33 -0.46 -19.04 -7.17
C ASN A 33 -1.28 -19.58 -8.35
N GLU A 34 -2.56 -19.22 -8.48
CA GLU A 34 -3.35 -19.59 -9.67
C GLU A 34 -3.05 -18.69 -10.88
N LEU A 35 -2.57 -17.46 -10.64
CA LEU A 35 -2.18 -16.52 -11.69
C LEU A 35 -0.79 -16.85 -12.24
N TRP A 36 -0.51 -16.46 -13.50
CA TRP A 36 0.79 -16.68 -14.14
C TRP A 36 1.97 -15.98 -13.44
N VAL A 37 1.72 -14.86 -12.76
CA VAL A 37 2.68 -14.15 -11.89
C VAL A 37 2.74 -14.71 -10.46
N GLY A 38 1.82 -15.61 -10.12
CA GLY A 38 1.61 -16.17 -8.79
C GLY A 38 1.15 -15.17 -7.71
N GLY A 39 1.29 -15.55 -6.44
CA GLY A 39 0.90 -14.79 -5.24
C GLY A 39 -0.60 -14.85 -4.97
N ALA A 40 -1.10 -13.98 -4.09
CA ALA A 40 -2.51 -13.91 -3.74
C ALA A 40 -3.38 -13.52 -4.96
N GLY A 41 -4.44 -14.27 -5.21
CA GLY A 41 -5.43 -14.00 -6.26
C GLY A 41 -6.63 -13.21 -5.76
N GLY A 42 -6.52 -12.55 -4.60
CA GLY A 42 -7.58 -11.78 -3.97
C GLY A 42 -8.24 -10.78 -4.94
N PRO A 43 -9.58 -10.65 -4.96
CA PRO A 43 -10.28 -9.76 -5.87
C PRO A 43 -9.78 -8.32 -5.78
N GLY A 44 -9.22 -7.80 -6.88
CA GLY A 44 -8.70 -6.44 -6.96
C GLY A 44 -7.32 -6.24 -6.35
N GLU A 45 -6.94 -6.98 -5.32
CA GLU A 45 -5.65 -6.82 -4.62
C GLU A 45 -4.47 -6.92 -5.56
N LYS A 46 -4.40 -7.97 -6.37
CA LYS A 46 -3.27 -8.17 -7.29
C LYS A 46 -3.17 -7.08 -8.37
N ALA A 47 -4.31 -6.72 -8.97
CA ALA A 47 -4.37 -5.68 -9.98
C ALA A 47 -3.97 -4.31 -9.41
N TRP A 48 -4.40 -4.02 -8.18
CA TRP A 48 -4.04 -2.83 -7.44
C TRP A 48 -2.57 -2.80 -7.05
N GLU A 49 -2.00 -3.91 -6.57
CA GLU A 49 -0.56 -4.00 -6.29
C GLU A 49 0.27 -3.68 -7.55
N VAL A 50 -0.04 -4.32 -8.69
CA VAL A 50 0.67 -4.09 -9.96
C VAL A 50 0.54 -2.63 -10.41
N ALA A 51 -0.69 -2.10 -10.40
CA ALA A 51 -0.94 -0.73 -10.84
C ALA A 51 -0.20 0.28 -9.95
N LEU A 52 -0.32 0.17 -8.62
CA LEU A 52 0.19 1.16 -7.69
C LEU A 52 1.70 1.12 -7.47
N ILE A 53 2.32 -0.07 -7.47
CA ILE A 53 3.77 -0.20 -7.31
C ILE A 53 4.48 0.53 -8.45
N LEU A 54 4.03 0.29 -9.69
CA LEU A 54 4.69 0.81 -10.88
C LEU A 54 4.37 2.29 -11.13
N THR A 55 3.27 2.80 -10.60
CA THR A 55 2.83 4.18 -10.81
C THR A 55 3.00 5.06 -9.57
N VAL A 56 2.14 4.92 -8.57
CA VAL A 56 2.07 5.86 -7.44
C VAL A 56 3.32 5.77 -6.56
N PHE A 57 3.85 4.58 -6.31
CA PHE A 57 5.06 4.41 -5.50
C PHE A 57 6.30 5.00 -6.18
N THR A 58 6.50 4.76 -7.48
CA THR A 58 7.63 5.33 -8.23
C THR A 58 7.54 6.86 -8.30
N MET A 59 6.35 7.39 -8.57
CA MET A 59 6.10 8.84 -8.52
C MET A 59 6.37 9.42 -7.12
N ARG A 60 5.95 8.71 -6.05
CA ARG A 60 6.18 9.13 -4.65
C ARG A 60 7.66 9.18 -4.32
N ILE A 61 8.44 8.19 -4.73
CA ILE A 61 9.89 8.15 -4.52
C ILE A 61 10.55 9.31 -5.27
N ALA A 62 10.22 9.52 -6.55
CA ALA A 62 10.77 10.63 -7.33
C ALA A 62 10.44 12.00 -6.72
N ALA A 63 9.18 12.19 -6.31
CA ALA A 63 8.73 13.40 -5.62
C ALA A 63 9.48 13.63 -4.30
N GLY A 64 9.70 12.57 -3.53
CA GLY A 64 10.46 12.62 -2.27
C GLY A 64 11.92 13.00 -2.50
N ILE A 65 12.57 12.45 -3.53
CA ILE A 65 13.94 12.83 -3.91
C ILE A 65 13.99 14.32 -4.30
N GLY A 66 13.07 14.77 -5.15
CA GLY A 66 13.00 16.19 -5.53
C GLY A 66 12.72 17.11 -4.34
N PHE A 67 11.86 16.69 -3.41
CA PHE A 67 11.57 17.44 -2.19
C PHE A 67 12.79 17.56 -1.28
N LEU A 68 13.54 16.47 -1.07
CA LEU A 68 14.79 16.46 -0.28
C LEU A 68 15.89 17.32 -0.92
N GLN A 69 15.89 17.45 -2.24
CA GLN A 69 16.78 18.34 -2.99
C GLN A 69 16.29 19.81 -3.00
N MET A 70 15.26 20.15 -2.23
CA MET A 70 14.68 21.48 -2.17
C MET A 70 14.22 21.99 -3.54
N LYS A 71 13.69 21.10 -4.38
CA LYS A 71 13.08 21.43 -5.67
C LYS A 71 11.58 21.69 -5.55
N ARG A 72 11.11 22.77 -6.18
CA ARG A 72 9.70 23.20 -6.11
C ARG A 72 8.75 22.17 -6.68
N TRP A 73 9.13 21.55 -7.80
CA TRP A 73 8.35 20.45 -8.39
C TRP A 73 8.24 19.25 -7.43
N GLY A 74 9.29 18.97 -6.63
CA GLY A 74 9.28 17.90 -5.65
C GLY A 74 8.22 18.09 -4.58
N GLN A 75 8.11 19.31 -4.03
CA GLN A 75 7.05 19.67 -3.08
C GLN A 75 5.65 19.54 -3.68
N GLN A 76 5.45 20.00 -4.91
CA GLN A 76 4.17 19.89 -5.63
C GLN A 76 3.76 18.44 -5.85
N TRP A 77 4.67 17.61 -6.37
CA TRP A 77 4.42 16.19 -6.60
C TRP A 77 4.29 15.40 -5.29
N MET A 78 4.91 15.84 -4.20
CA MET A 78 4.68 15.27 -2.87
C MET A 78 3.25 15.49 -2.40
N ILE A 79 2.64 16.65 -2.69
CA ILE A 79 1.21 16.88 -2.39
C ILE A 79 0.33 15.95 -3.24
N VAL A 80 0.56 15.92 -4.56
CA VAL A 80 -0.22 15.08 -5.48
C VAL A 80 -0.16 13.60 -5.08
N THR A 81 1.04 13.08 -4.84
CA THR A 81 1.22 11.68 -4.45
C THR A 81 0.70 11.38 -3.05
N CYS A 82 0.60 12.36 -2.13
CA CYS A 82 -0.12 12.16 -0.87
C CYS A 82 -1.63 11.97 -1.13
N TRP A 83 -2.24 12.80 -1.98
CA TRP A 83 -3.65 12.66 -2.32
C TRP A 83 -3.94 11.33 -3.04
N MET A 84 -3.04 10.89 -3.92
CA MET A 84 -3.10 9.53 -4.47
C MET A 84 -3.05 8.48 -3.36
N GLY A 85 -2.18 8.65 -2.35
CA GLY A 85 -2.13 7.81 -1.16
C GLY A 85 -3.46 7.74 -0.39
N VAL A 86 -4.17 8.87 -0.24
CA VAL A 86 -5.51 8.90 0.37
C VAL A 86 -6.50 8.07 -0.46
N LEU A 87 -6.49 8.20 -1.79
CA LEU A 87 -7.35 7.41 -2.66
C LEU A 87 -7.06 5.91 -2.55
N ILE A 88 -5.77 5.54 -2.54
CA ILE A 88 -5.33 4.15 -2.35
C ILE A 88 -5.87 3.61 -1.03
N TRP A 89 -5.70 4.37 0.05
CA TRP A 89 -6.16 3.98 1.37
C TRP A 89 -7.68 3.75 1.40
N CYS A 90 -8.47 4.69 0.86
CA CYS A 90 -9.92 4.52 0.75
C CYS A 90 -10.30 3.26 -0.01
N VAL A 91 -9.70 3.03 -1.19
CA VAL A 91 -10.02 1.83 -1.99
C VAL A 91 -9.61 0.55 -1.28
N TYR A 92 -8.47 0.55 -0.59
CA TYR A 92 -8.04 -0.59 0.21
C TYR A 92 -9.02 -0.91 1.34
N VAL A 93 -9.49 0.11 2.07
CA VAL A 93 -10.55 -0.03 3.09
C VAL A 93 -11.83 -0.60 2.48
N PHE A 94 -12.27 -0.10 1.31
CA PHE A 94 -13.43 -0.68 0.62
C PHE A 94 -13.21 -2.13 0.20
N ASN A 95 -12.02 -2.47 -0.30
CA ASN A 95 -11.69 -3.85 -0.69
C ASN A 95 -11.72 -4.79 0.52
N MET A 96 -11.14 -4.36 1.64
CA MET A 96 -11.15 -5.11 2.90
C MET A 96 -12.54 -5.32 3.47
N THR A 97 -13.39 -4.29 3.38
CA THR A 97 -14.75 -4.33 3.95
C THR A 97 -15.74 -5.10 3.06
N MET A 98 -15.66 -4.97 1.74
CA MET A 98 -16.55 -5.68 0.81
C MET A 98 -16.32 -7.19 0.77
N PHE A 99 -15.09 -7.64 1.04
CA PHE A 99 -14.72 -9.06 1.09
C PHE A 99 -14.37 -9.51 2.52
N ALA A 100 -14.91 -8.85 3.53
CA ALA A 100 -14.58 -9.10 4.94
C ALA A 100 -14.89 -10.54 5.37
N ASP A 101 -15.96 -11.14 4.84
CA ASP A 101 -16.36 -12.53 5.06
C ASP A 101 -15.26 -13.51 4.63
N VAL A 102 -14.61 -13.23 3.52
CA VAL A 102 -13.50 -14.00 2.99
C VAL A 102 -12.20 -13.71 3.74
N ARG A 103 -11.87 -12.42 3.90
CA ARG A 103 -10.56 -11.99 4.39
C ARG A 103 -10.37 -12.21 5.89
N TYR A 104 -11.45 -12.22 6.66
CA TYR A 104 -11.39 -12.45 8.10
C TYR A 104 -11.85 -13.85 8.52
N ALA A 105 -12.17 -14.74 7.57
CA ALA A 105 -12.51 -16.12 7.88
C ALA A 105 -11.28 -16.89 8.41
N GLY A 106 -11.40 -17.45 9.61
CA GLY A 106 -10.41 -18.37 10.16
C GLY A 106 -9.08 -17.73 10.60
N VAL A 107 -8.97 -16.40 10.59
CA VAL A 107 -7.78 -15.68 11.06
C VAL A 107 -7.83 -15.42 12.58
N ILE A 108 -6.66 -15.28 13.20
CA ILE A 108 -6.54 -15.16 14.67
C ILE A 108 -7.02 -13.77 15.17
N PHE A 109 -6.60 -12.71 14.49
CA PHE A 109 -6.86 -11.32 14.87
C PHE A 109 -7.47 -10.58 13.68
N PRO A 110 -8.78 -10.68 13.44
CA PRO A 110 -9.41 -10.17 12.22
C PRO A 110 -9.38 -8.63 12.16
N VAL A 111 -10.48 -7.96 12.52
CA VAL A 111 -10.60 -6.51 12.39
C VAL A 111 -9.51 -5.74 13.15
N ILE A 112 -9.18 -6.19 14.37
CA ILE A 112 -8.16 -5.52 15.21
C ILE A 112 -6.78 -5.65 14.58
N GLY A 113 -6.44 -6.85 14.09
CA GLY A 113 -5.15 -7.09 13.46
C GLY A 113 -4.98 -6.25 12.21
N TRP A 114 -6.01 -6.22 11.34
CA TRP A 114 -6.00 -5.37 10.16
C TRP A 114 -5.77 -3.89 10.50
N TRP A 115 -6.53 -3.31 11.44
CA TRP A 115 -6.38 -1.90 11.82
C TRP A 115 -5.01 -1.55 12.42
N LEU A 116 -4.40 -2.46 13.19
CA LEU A 116 -3.05 -2.24 13.75
C LEU A 116 -2.01 -1.99 12.66
N TYR A 117 -2.24 -2.49 11.44
CA TYR A 117 -1.35 -2.27 10.31
C TYR A 117 -1.84 -1.18 9.37
N ASP A 118 -3.16 -1.11 9.13
CA ASP A 118 -3.75 -0.11 8.24
C ASP A 118 -3.48 1.32 8.74
N ILE A 119 -3.35 1.51 10.05
CA ILE A 119 -3.05 2.81 10.66
C ILE A 119 -1.72 3.41 10.15
N PHE A 120 -0.75 2.61 9.72
CA PHE A 120 0.51 3.14 9.17
C PHE A 120 0.33 3.73 7.76
N TYR A 121 -0.72 3.36 7.04
CA TYR A 121 -1.04 3.91 5.73
C TYR A 121 -1.75 5.26 5.81
N ILE A 122 -2.06 5.77 7.01
CA ILE A 122 -2.64 7.11 7.19
C ILE A 122 -1.60 8.25 7.07
N THR A 123 -0.33 7.93 6.82
CA THR A 123 0.73 8.92 6.66
C THR A 123 0.42 10.06 5.68
N PRO A 124 -0.35 9.87 4.58
CA PRO A 124 -0.78 10.99 3.74
C PRO A 124 -1.63 12.02 4.49
N PHE A 125 -2.50 11.60 5.41
CA PHE A 125 -3.34 12.51 6.21
C PHE A 125 -2.51 13.41 7.14
N LEU A 126 -1.32 12.95 7.56
CA LEU A 126 -0.37 13.73 8.34
C LEU A 126 0.53 14.60 7.46
N ALA A 127 0.94 14.07 6.31
CA ALA A 127 1.86 14.76 5.40
C ALA A 127 1.19 15.90 4.63
N ILE A 128 -0.08 15.77 4.25
CA ILE A 128 -0.80 16.79 3.47
C ILE A 128 -0.83 18.13 4.20
N PRO A 129 -1.30 18.24 5.47
CA PRO A 129 -1.29 19.51 6.19
C PRO A 129 0.11 20.11 6.27
N TYR A 130 1.12 19.31 6.63
CA TYR A 130 2.51 19.75 6.70
C TYR A 130 2.97 20.36 5.36
N LEU A 131 2.79 19.65 4.25
CA LEU A 131 3.24 20.08 2.92
C LEU A 131 2.57 21.38 2.46
N HIS A 132 1.37 21.70 2.94
CA HIS A 132 0.68 22.97 2.66
C HIS A 132 1.15 24.12 3.55
N THR A 133 1.80 23.83 4.69
CA THR A 133 2.37 24.85 5.58
C THR A 133 3.80 25.24 5.23
N VAL A 134 4.51 24.43 4.44
CA VAL A 134 5.91 24.72 4.06
C VAL A 134 5.97 25.97 3.18
N ASN A 135 6.85 26.92 3.51
CA ASN A 135 7.10 28.09 2.66
C ASN A 135 7.72 27.65 1.33
N ARG A 136 6.99 27.93 0.24
CA ARG A 136 7.34 27.50 -1.13
C ARG A 136 8.52 28.29 -1.71
N GLU A 137 8.85 29.45 -1.15
CA GLU A 137 9.95 30.31 -1.58
C GLU A 137 11.32 29.73 -1.24
N ILE A 138 11.39 28.82 -0.27
CA ILE A 138 12.63 28.12 0.12
C ILE A 138 13.06 27.13 -0.99
N PHE A 139 12.12 26.72 -1.85
CA PHE A 139 12.41 25.77 -2.92
C PHE A 139 12.96 26.48 -4.16
N THR A 140 14.04 25.90 -4.70
CA THR A 140 14.61 26.29 -5.99
C THR A 140 13.81 25.67 -7.14
N ASP A 141 13.80 26.34 -8.30
CA ASP A 141 13.24 25.77 -9.52
C ASP A 141 14.10 24.63 -10.09
#